data_AF-A0A920NBQ1-F1
#
_entry.id   AF-A0A920NBQ1-F1
#
_cell.length_a   1.000
_cell.length_b   1.000
_cell.length_c   1.000
_cell.angle_alpha   90.00
_cell.angle_beta   90.00
_cell.angle_gamma   90.00
#
_symmetry.space_group_name_H-M   'P 1'
#
loop_
_entity.id
_entity.type
_entity.pdbx_description
1 polymer ?
#
loop_
_entity_poly.entity_id
_entity_poly.type
_entity_poly.pdbx_seq_one_letter_code
_entity_poly.pdbx_strand_id
1 'polypeptide(L)'
;MNVASQQSLAARSGVHTPLVFDDPSRFLRKGRYEQMPLLSSLTGSDNSSNSNLSFISDVATSAMKSADFVRNAWEAYSTPVNYGLEVPIARDLRKVASLIEAGMPTQFYYVQYRNNEFDTHVHQLDLHARLLAYASDPIHGFIEDMDRIGRGDDISMMVFTEFGRRVPENASGGTDHGTATPVYVIGKR
;
A
#
# COMPACT_ATOMS: atom_id res chain seq x y z
N MET A 1 -4.49 2.32 5.96
CA MET A 1 -3.09 2.47 5.52
C MET A 1 -3.03 2.54 4.01
N ASN A 2 -2.14 3.35 3.44
CA ASN A 2 -1.98 3.50 1.99
C ASN A 2 -0.52 3.21 1.58
N VAL A 3 -0.31 2.20 0.73
CA VAL A 3 1.02 1.84 0.24
C VAL A 3 1.27 2.56 -1.08
N ALA A 4 1.72 3.81 -0.99
CA ALA A 4 1.98 4.69 -2.11
C ALA A 4 2.97 5.80 -1.73
N SER A 5 3.50 6.53 -2.72
CA SER A 5 4.39 7.67 -2.48
C SER A 5 3.65 8.91 -1.98
N GLN A 6 2.33 8.96 -2.15
CA GLN A 6 1.45 10.07 -1.75
C GLN A 6 0.11 9.54 -1.27
N GLN A 7 -0.61 10.33 -0.47
CA GLN A 7 -1.92 9.94 0.06
C GLN A 7 -2.98 9.91 -1.04
N SER A 8 -3.61 8.74 -1.25
CA SER A 8 -4.78 8.62 -2.13
C SER A 8 -6.01 9.29 -1.50
N LEU A 9 -6.85 9.92 -2.34
CA LEU A 9 -8.17 10.42 -1.92
C LEU A 9 -9.10 9.29 -1.48
N ALA A 10 -8.92 8.08 -2.02
CA ALA A 10 -9.65 6.88 -1.62
C ALA A 10 -9.25 6.38 -0.22
N ALA A 11 -8.12 6.85 0.32
CA ALA A 11 -7.60 6.48 1.63
C ALA A 11 -7.56 7.70 2.58
N ARG A 12 -8.73 8.30 2.82
CA ARG A 12 -8.94 9.36 3.82
C ARG A 12 -9.77 8.83 4.99
N SER A 13 -9.47 9.32 6.19
CA SER A 13 -10.24 9.00 7.40
C SER A 13 -10.58 10.28 8.15
N GLY A 14 -11.79 10.35 8.71
CA GLY A 14 -12.24 11.46 9.54
C GLY A 14 -11.84 11.33 11.01
N VAL A 15 -11.23 10.19 11.39
CA VAL A 15 -10.89 9.88 12.80
C VAL A 15 -9.38 9.81 13.02
N HIS A 16 -8.65 9.20 12.09
CA HIS A 16 -7.21 8.96 12.23
C HIS A 16 -6.47 9.38 10.97
N THR A 17 -5.28 9.99 11.11
CA THR A 17 -4.40 10.27 9.98
C THR A 17 -3.88 8.95 9.39
N PRO A 18 -4.12 8.67 8.10
CA PRO A 18 -3.63 7.44 7.47
C PRO A 18 -2.09 7.43 7.40
N LEU A 19 -1.49 6.28 7.72
CA LEU A 19 -0.08 6.05 7.40
C LEU A 19 0.08 5.82 5.89
N VAL A 20 1.01 6.56 5.27
CA VAL A 20 1.34 6.50 3.85
C VAL A 20 2.83 6.21 3.66
N PHE A 21 3.17 5.19 2.89
CA PHE A 21 4.57 4.88 2.57
C PHE A 21 4.70 4.07 1.28
N ASP A 22 5.79 4.26 0.54
CA ASP A 22 6.11 3.47 -0.66
C ASP A 22 7.28 2.51 -0.46
N ASP A 23 8.17 2.80 0.48
CA ASP A 23 9.39 2.06 0.72
C ASP A 23 9.69 2.03 2.22
N PRO A 24 9.49 0.89 2.90
CA PRO A 24 9.78 0.74 4.33
C PRO A 24 11.21 1.12 4.71
N SER A 25 12.18 0.96 3.82
CA SER A 25 13.59 1.29 4.09
C SER A 25 13.83 2.81 4.21
N ARG A 26 12.89 3.64 3.73
CA ARG A 26 12.96 5.10 3.87
C ARG A 26 12.50 5.59 5.24
N PHE A 27 11.96 4.72 6.09
CA PHE A 27 11.70 5.00 7.49
C PHE A 27 12.99 5.01 8.31
N LEU A 28 13.91 5.89 7.92
CA LEU A 28 15.15 6.17 8.61
C LEU A 28 15.22 7.64 8.93
N ARG A 29 15.67 7.95 10.15
CA ARG A 29 15.91 9.33 10.55
C ARG A 29 17.17 9.83 9.83
N LYS A 30 16.99 10.68 8.83
CA LYS A 30 18.11 11.32 8.14
C LYS A 30 18.60 12.51 8.95
N GLY A 31 19.85 12.46 9.39
CA GLY A 31 20.58 13.56 9.99
C GLY A 31 22.07 13.28 9.92
N ARG A 32 22.90 14.30 10.17
CA ARG A 32 24.35 14.08 10.30
C ARG A 32 24.62 13.18 11.50
N TYR A 33 25.70 12.40 11.47
CA TYR A 33 26.11 11.52 12.57
C TYR A 33 26.10 12.25 13.93
N GLU A 34 26.60 13.50 13.95
CA GLU A 34 26.64 14.39 15.12
C GLU A 34 25.25 14.79 15.65
N GLN A 35 24.23 14.76 14.80
CA GLN A 35 22.85 15.15 15.15
C GLN A 35 22.01 13.97 15.64
N MET A 36 22.44 12.73 15.42
CA MET A 36 21.70 11.53 15.81
C MET A 36 21.45 11.45 17.33
N PRO A 37 22.41 11.74 18.22
CA PRO A 37 22.17 11.72 19.67
C PRO A 37 21.09 12.71 20.10
N LEU A 38 21.12 13.93 19.55
CA LEU A 38 20.14 14.98 19.83
C LEU A 38 18.76 14.65 19.26
N LEU A 39 18.70 14.10 18.05
CA LEU A 39 17.46 13.61 17.48
C LEU A 39 16.85 12.56 18.41
N SER A 40 17.63 11.56 18.84
CA SER A 40 17.18 10.49 19.74
C SER A 40 16.70 11.02 21.10
N SER A 41 17.26 12.12 21.61
CA SER A 41 16.78 12.75 22.85
C SER A 41 15.46 13.50 22.71
N LEU A 42 15.08 13.96 21.50
CA LEU A 42 13.79 14.63 21.25
C LEU A 42 12.58 13.68 21.33
N THR A 43 12.82 12.36 21.40
CA THR A 43 11.77 11.33 21.46
C THR A 43 11.71 10.62 22.81
N GLY A 44 12.34 11.20 23.84
CA GLY A 44 12.11 10.82 25.22
C GLY A 44 10.79 11.37 25.74
N SER A 45 10.19 10.73 26.74
CA SER A 45 9.02 11.25 27.45
C SER A 45 9.40 12.57 28.11
N ASP A 46 9.05 13.67 27.46
CA ASP A 46 9.30 15.00 28.00
C ASP A 46 8.22 15.25 29.07
N ASN A 47 8.59 15.15 30.35
CA ASN A 47 7.75 15.57 31.48
C ASN A 47 7.68 17.11 31.55
N SER A 48 7.42 17.72 30.40
CA SER A 48 7.30 19.16 30.21
C SER A 48 5.90 19.58 30.68
N SER A 49 5.82 20.65 31.45
CA SER A 49 4.54 21.28 31.81
C SER A 49 3.84 21.96 30.61
N ASN A 50 4.51 22.03 29.45
CA ASN A 50 3.98 22.60 28.22
C ASN A 50 3.24 21.53 27.40
N SER A 51 1.93 21.66 27.32
CA SER A 51 1.03 20.74 26.60
C SER A 51 1.30 20.67 25.10
N ASN A 52 1.70 21.76 24.46
CA ASN A 52 2.01 21.78 23.02
C ASN A 52 3.30 20.99 22.74
N LEU A 53 4.30 21.12 23.61
CA LEU A 53 5.54 20.36 23.49
C LEU A 53 5.28 18.86 23.71
N SER A 54 4.49 18.51 24.73
CA SER A 54 4.07 17.11 24.96
C SER A 54 3.36 16.55 23.72
N PHE A 55 2.40 17.29 23.14
CA PHE A 55 1.69 16.85 21.95
C PHE A 55 2.62 16.60 20.75
N ILE A 56 3.56 17.52 20.47
CA ILE A 56 4.53 17.36 19.38
C ILE A 56 5.44 16.15 19.63
N SER A 57 5.92 15.97 20.86
CA SER A 57 6.75 14.83 21.24
C SER A 57 6.00 13.49 21.14
N ASP A 58 4.73 13.45 21.52
CA ASP A 58 3.88 12.27 21.40
C ASP A 58 3.62 11.91 19.93
N VAL A 59 3.32 12.90 19.08
CA VAL A 59 3.16 12.71 17.63
C VAL A 59 4.47 12.19 17.01
N ALA A 60 5.62 12.78 17.36
CA ALA A 60 6.92 12.34 16.86
C ALA A 60 7.23 10.89 17.29
N THR A 61 6.98 10.56 18.55
CA THR A 61 7.20 9.21 19.11
C THR A 61 6.27 8.19 18.46
N SER A 62 4.99 8.52 18.28
CA SER A 62 4.01 7.67 17.60
C SER A 62 4.39 7.41 16.15
N ALA A 63 4.84 8.45 15.42
CA ALA A 63 5.31 8.33 14.06
C ALA A 63 6.54 7.41 13.97
N MET A 64 7.51 7.55 14.89
CA MET A 64 8.70 6.71 14.94
C MET A 64 8.37 5.24 15.25
N LYS A 65 7.53 4.98 16.25
CA LYS A 65 7.08 3.61 16.56
C LYS A 65 6.39 2.96 15.36
N SER A 66 5.55 3.70 14.65
CA SER A 66 4.86 3.21 13.44
C SER A 66 5.87 2.90 12.31
N ALA A 67 6.84 3.77 12.12
CA ALA A 67 7.89 3.64 11.11
C ALA A 67 8.77 2.40 11.37
N ASP A 68 9.20 2.21 12.63
CA ASP A 68 9.98 1.04 13.05
C ASP A 68 9.18 -0.26 12.92
N PHE A 69 7.90 -0.25 13.29
CA PHE A 69 7.02 -1.40 13.10
C PHE A 69 6.95 -1.81 11.63
N VAL A 70 6.68 -0.87 10.71
CA VAL A 70 6.57 -1.17 9.27
C VAL A 70 7.88 -1.72 8.71
N ARG A 71 9.01 -1.15 9.10
CA ARG A 71 10.34 -1.61 8.67
C ARG A 71 10.62 -3.02 9.18
N ASN A 72 10.44 -3.27 10.48
CA ASN A 72 10.70 -4.57 11.08
C ASN A 72 9.77 -5.65 10.52
N ALA A 73 8.50 -5.33 10.27
CA ALA A 73 7.55 -6.23 9.63
C ALA A 73 8.04 -6.63 8.22
N TRP A 74 8.48 -5.66 7.42
CA TRP A 74 9.01 -5.91 6.08
C TRP A 74 10.30 -6.72 6.09
N GLU A 75 11.24 -6.41 6.99
CA GLU A 75 12.53 -7.12 7.09
C GLU A 75 12.37 -8.57 7.59
N ALA A 76 11.39 -8.83 8.44
CA ALA A 76 11.10 -10.18 8.94
C ALA A 76 10.31 -11.04 7.94
N TYR A 77 9.66 -10.42 6.96
CA TYR A 77 8.77 -11.12 6.04
C TYR A 77 9.52 -11.86 4.94
N SER A 78 9.18 -13.13 4.77
CA SER A 78 9.63 -13.93 3.64
C SER A 78 8.51 -14.87 3.21
N THR A 79 8.33 -15.02 1.90
CA THR A 79 7.31 -15.88 1.34
C THR A 79 7.87 -16.74 0.21
N PRO A 80 7.53 -18.05 0.16
CA PRO A 80 7.80 -18.89 -0.99
C PRO A 80 6.75 -18.73 -2.11
N VAL A 81 5.67 -17.98 -1.87
CA VAL A 81 4.56 -17.81 -2.82
C VAL A 81 4.99 -16.92 -3.98
N ASN A 82 4.63 -17.32 -5.19
CA ASN A 82 4.96 -16.58 -6.40
C ASN A 82 3.87 -15.53 -6.69
N TYR A 83 4.27 -14.25 -6.72
CA TYR A 83 3.38 -13.14 -7.08
C TYR A 83 3.44 -12.78 -8.58
N GLY A 84 4.07 -13.62 -9.40
CA GLY A 84 4.30 -13.38 -10.82
C GLY A 84 5.51 -12.48 -11.05
N LEU A 85 5.40 -11.58 -12.03
CA LEU A 85 6.47 -10.63 -12.33
C LEU A 85 6.68 -9.65 -11.16
N GLU A 86 7.92 -9.21 -11.00
CA GLU A 86 8.35 -8.22 -10.00
C GLU A 86 7.94 -6.79 -10.41
N VAL A 87 6.64 -6.57 -10.56
CA VAL A 87 6.00 -5.28 -10.81
C VAL A 87 5.65 -4.56 -9.51
N PRO A 88 5.46 -3.23 -9.50
CA PRO A 88 5.21 -2.47 -8.27
C PRO A 88 4.05 -3.00 -7.42
N ILE A 89 2.95 -3.42 -8.04
CA ILE A 89 1.79 -3.96 -7.32
C ILE A 89 2.09 -5.27 -6.59
N ALA A 90 2.94 -6.16 -7.15
CA ALA A 90 3.41 -7.38 -6.49
C ALA A 90 4.19 -7.06 -5.21
N ARG A 91 5.09 -6.07 -5.29
CA ARG A 91 5.85 -5.61 -4.14
C ARG A 91 4.95 -4.93 -3.10
N ASP A 92 3.96 -4.16 -3.53
CA ASP A 92 3.05 -3.46 -2.62
C ASP A 92 2.12 -4.43 -1.89
N LEU A 93 1.61 -5.47 -2.57
CA LEU A 93 0.85 -6.54 -1.93
C LEU A 93 1.70 -7.35 -0.94
N ARG A 94 2.97 -7.64 -1.24
CA ARG A 94 3.87 -8.27 -0.25
C ARG A 94 4.12 -7.41 0.99
N LYS A 95 4.14 -6.08 0.86
CA LYS A 95 4.19 -5.19 2.05
C LYS A 95 2.92 -5.26 2.87
N VAL A 96 1.77 -5.36 2.22
CA VAL A 96 0.50 -5.58 2.95
C VAL A 96 0.56 -6.93 3.67
N ALA A 97 1.05 -7.98 2.99
CA ALA A 97 1.21 -9.30 3.58
C ALA A 97 2.12 -9.28 4.82
N SER A 98 3.28 -8.59 4.74
CA SER A 98 4.20 -8.45 5.88
C SER A 98 3.57 -7.76 7.08
N LEU A 99 2.73 -6.75 6.83
CA LEU A 99 2.06 -6.00 7.89
C LEU A 99 0.93 -6.81 8.54
N ILE A 100 0.20 -7.60 7.73
CA ILE A 100 -0.82 -8.52 8.23
C ILE A 100 -0.16 -9.61 9.09
N GLU A 101 0.92 -10.24 8.63
CA GLU A 101 1.65 -11.27 9.38
C GLU A 101 2.20 -10.71 10.71
N ALA A 102 2.76 -9.49 10.69
CA ALA A 102 3.27 -8.82 11.88
C ALA A 102 2.16 -8.33 12.85
N GLY A 103 0.89 -8.47 12.50
CA GLY A 103 -0.24 -8.09 13.37
C GLY A 103 -0.50 -6.58 13.44
N MET A 104 -0.24 -5.83 12.36
CA MET A 104 -0.54 -4.40 12.30
C MET A 104 -2.03 -4.17 12.59
N PRO A 105 -2.41 -3.35 13.60
CA PRO A 105 -3.80 -3.10 13.97
C PRO A 105 -4.46 -2.09 13.01
N THR A 106 -4.51 -2.42 11.71
CA THR A 106 -5.23 -1.65 10.70
C THR A 106 -6.21 -2.55 9.97
N GLN A 107 -7.41 -2.03 9.74
CA GLN A 107 -8.51 -2.77 9.10
C GLN A 107 -8.57 -2.56 7.59
N PHE A 108 -7.84 -1.57 7.07
CA PHE A 108 -7.94 -1.15 5.68
C PHE A 108 -6.56 -0.88 5.08
N TYR A 109 -6.26 -1.57 4.00
CA TYR A 109 -5.07 -1.36 3.18
C TYR A 109 -5.49 -0.91 1.79
N TYR A 110 -4.88 0.15 1.30
CA TYR A 110 -5.05 0.64 -0.06
C TYR A 110 -3.75 0.50 -0.83
N VAL A 111 -3.84 -0.16 -1.98
CA VAL A 111 -2.77 -0.28 -2.98
C VAL A 111 -3.34 0.13 -4.33
N GLN A 112 -2.48 0.58 -5.23
CA GLN A 112 -2.89 0.96 -6.58
C GLN A 112 -1.92 0.41 -7.60
N TYR A 113 -2.44 0.12 -8.78
CA TYR A 113 -1.60 -0.06 -9.95
C TYR A 113 -1.04 1.31 -10.36
N ARG A 114 0.29 1.45 -10.38
CA ARG A 114 0.96 2.76 -10.44
C ARG A 114 1.00 3.34 -11.86
N ASN A 115 1.37 4.62 -11.95
CA ASN A 115 1.70 5.33 -13.19
C ASN A 115 0.59 5.40 -14.25
N ASN A 116 -0.67 5.21 -13.87
CA ASN A 116 -1.81 5.23 -14.79
C ASN A 116 -1.62 4.26 -15.98
N GLU A 117 -0.97 3.11 -15.77
CA GLU A 117 -0.66 2.18 -16.88
C GLU A 117 -1.91 1.62 -17.57
N PHE A 118 -3.05 1.56 -16.86
CA PHE A 118 -4.35 1.18 -17.43
C PHE A 118 -5.02 2.31 -18.23
N ASP A 119 -4.47 3.54 -18.22
CA ASP A 119 -5.01 4.67 -18.95
C ASP A 119 -4.54 4.74 -20.41
N THR A 120 -4.80 3.67 -21.15
CA THR A 120 -4.40 3.52 -22.56
C THR A 120 -5.54 3.89 -23.50
N HIS A 121 -5.20 4.47 -24.66
CA HIS A 121 -6.19 4.99 -25.62
C HIS A 121 -5.95 4.55 -27.07
N VAL A 122 -4.89 3.79 -27.32
CA VAL A 122 -4.39 3.44 -28.65
C VAL A 122 -3.86 2.01 -28.60
N HIS A 123 -4.12 1.22 -29.64
CA HIS A 123 -3.68 -0.19 -29.78
C HIS A 123 -3.79 -0.99 -28.48
N GLN A 124 -4.96 -0.94 -27.85
CA GLN A 124 -5.14 -1.29 -26.44
C GLN A 124 -5.14 -2.80 -26.18
N LEU A 125 -5.55 -3.62 -27.15
CA LEU A 125 -5.85 -5.04 -26.94
C LEU A 125 -4.71 -5.83 -26.26
N ASP A 126 -3.52 -5.84 -26.88
CA ASP A 126 -2.39 -6.63 -26.39
C ASP A 126 -1.80 -6.08 -25.08
N LEU A 127 -1.70 -4.75 -24.99
CA LEU A 127 -1.20 -4.09 -23.78
C LEU A 127 -2.16 -4.32 -22.60
N HIS A 128 -3.46 -4.17 -22.82
CA HIS A 128 -4.45 -4.35 -21.77
C HIS A 128 -4.53 -5.80 -21.31
N ALA A 129 -4.48 -6.78 -22.22
CA ALA A 129 -4.41 -8.20 -21.86
C ALA A 129 -3.19 -8.51 -20.97
N ARG A 130 -2.04 -7.93 -21.31
CA ARG A 130 -0.82 -8.07 -20.51
C ARG A 130 -0.93 -7.41 -19.14
N LEU A 131 -1.48 -6.20 -19.06
CA LEU A 131 -1.70 -5.50 -17.79
C LEU A 131 -2.67 -6.28 -16.88
N LEU A 132 -3.70 -6.90 -17.44
CA LEU A 132 -4.61 -7.78 -16.68
C LEU A 132 -3.86 -8.99 -16.11
N ALA A 133 -2.98 -9.63 -16.87
CA ALA A 133 -2.13 -10.71 -16.35
C ALA A 133 -1.20 -10.21 -15.22
N TYR A 134 -0.56 -9.05 -15.42
CA TYR A 134 0.35 -8.45 -14.43
C TYR A 134 -0.35 -7.97 -13.16
N ALA A 135 -1.67 -7.75 -13.21
CA ALA A 135 -2.48 -7.50 -12.03
C ALA A 135 -3.01 -8.80 -11.39
N SER A 136 -3.38 -9.78 -12.21
CA SER A 136 -3.95 -11.06 -11.76
C SER A 136 -2.95 -11.90 -10.97
N ASP A 137 -1.71 -12.06 -11.44
CA ASP A 137 -0.73 -12.92 -10.75
C ASP A 137 -0.41 -12.42 -9.32
N PRO A 138 -0.17 -11.11 -9.08
CA PRO A 138 0.03 -10.60 -7.73
C PRO A 138 -1.18 -10.74 -6.82
N ILE A 139 -2.39 -10.57 -7.36
CA ILE A 139 -3.64 -10.73 -6.59
C ILE A 139 -3.77 -12.20 -6.16
N HIS A 140 -3.58 -13.13 -7.09
CA HIS A 140 -3.62 -14.56 -6.80
C HIS A 140 -2.56 -14.95 -5.76
N GLY A 141 -1.31 -14.54 -5.97
CA GLY A 141 -0.21 -14.79 -5.04
C GLY A 141 -0.49 -14.21 -3.66
N PHE A 142 -1.08 -13.00 -3.56
CA PHE A 142 -1.46 -12.43 -2.27
C PHE A 142 -2.48 -13.28 -1.52
N ILE A 143 -3.54 -13.77 -2.20
CA ILE A 143 -4.56 -14.62 -1.56
C ILE A 143 -3.94 -15.94 -1.09
N GLU A 144 -3.12 -16.58 -1.92
CA GLU A 144 -2.40 -17.80 -1.53
C GLU A 144 -1.45 -17.56 -0.34
N ASP A 145 -0.80 -16.40 -0.30
CA ASP A 145 0.12 -16.06 0.78
C ASP A 145 -0.63 -15.81 2.09
N MET A 146 -1.80 -15.15 2.04
CA MET A 146 -2.68 -14.99 3.20
C MET A 146 -3.17 -16.34 3.72
N ASP A 147 -3.49 -17.28 2.83
CA ASP A 147 -3.83 -18.65 3.21
C ASP A 147 -2.64 -19.37 3.87
N ARG A 148 -1.45 -19.25 3.28
CA ARG A 148 -0.21 -19.85 3.83
C ARG A 148 0.10 -19.36 5.24
N ILE A 149 -0.09 -18.07 5.53
CA ILE A 149 0.16 -17.51 6.87
C ILE A 149 -1.04 -17.65 7.82
N GLY A 150 -2.11 -18.36 7.42
CA GLY A 150 -3.29 -18.60 8.26
C GLY A 150 -4.17 -17.37 8.47
N ARG A 151 -4.09 -16.37 7.60
CA ARG A 151 -4.85 -15.10 7.66
C ARG A 151 -5.88 -14.97 6.54
N GLY A 152 -6.06 -16.00 5.71
CA GLY A 152 -6.98 -15.99 4.58
C GLY A 152 -8.45 -15.76 4.94
N ASP A 153 -8.90 -16.21 6.11
CA ASP A 153 -10.28 -15.99 6.59
C ASP A 153 -10.50 -14.59 7.19
N ASP A 154 -9.41 -13.85 7.47
CA ASP A 154 -9.46 -12.52 8.08
C ASP A 154 -9.52 -11.39 7.05
N ILE A 155 -9.41 -11.72 5.76
CA ILE A 155 -9.25 -10.73 4.69
C ILE A 155 -10.33 -10.84 3.62
N SER A 156 -10.72 -9.68 3.10
CA SER A 156 -11.47 -9.54 1.86
C SER A 156 -10.81 -8.44 1.02
N MET A 157 -10.56 -8.72 -0.25
CA MET A 157 -9.99 -7.78 -1.21
C MET A 157 -11.07 -7.27 -2.14
N MET A 158 -11.17 -5.95 -2.28
CA MET A 158 -11.95 -5.30 -3.33
C MET A 158 -11.01 -4.76 -4.41
N VAL A 159 -11.23 -5.16 -5.65
CA VAL A 159 -10.49 -4.67 -6.82
C VAL A 159 -11.46 -3.88 -7.68
N PHE A 160 -11.14 -2.63 -7.98
CA PHE A 160 -12.01 -1.73 -8.72
C PHE A 160 -11.18 -0.80 -9.61
N THR A 161 -11.85 -0.12 -10.55
CA THR A 161 -11.25 0.93 -11.38
C THR A 161 -11.91 2.28 -11.10
N GLU A 162 -11.14 3.37 -11.19
CA GLU A 162 -11.65 4.74 -10.96
C GLU A 162 -12.47 5.27 -12.15
N PHE A 163 -12.28 4.69 -13.33
CA PHE A 163 -13.00 5.02 -14.55
C PHE A 163 -13.27 3.77 -15.38
N GLY A 164 -14.26 3.85 -16.26
CA GLY A 164 -14.67 2.78 -17.18
C GLY A 164 -14.16 2.98 -18.59
N ARG A 165 -14.47 2.03 -19.47
CA ARG A 165 -14.21 2.13 -20.92
C ARG A 165 -15.50 2.05 -21.73
N ARG A 166 -15.56 2.77 -22.84
CA ARG A 166 -16.67 2.63 -23.80
C ARG A 166 -16.53 1.30 -24.54
N VAL A 167 -17.67 0.67 -24.83
CA VAL A 167 -17.74 -0.58 -25.60
C VAL A 167 -17.14 -0.44 -27.01
N PRO A 168 -17.49 0.58 -27.82
CA PRO A 168 -16.91 0.71 -29.16
C PRO A 168 -15.43 1.13 -29.13
N GLU A 169 -14.64 0.50 -30.00
CA GLU A 169 -13.27 0.92 -30.30
C GLU A 169 -13.26 2.29 -31.00
N ASN A 170 -12.28 3.13 -30.64
CA ASN A 170 -12.02 4.41 -31.29
C ASN A 170 -11.12 4.24 -32.53
N ALA A 171 -10.95 5.31 -33.31
CA ALA A 171 -10.20 5.27 -34.56
C ALA A 171 -8.69 4.94 -34.39
N SER A 172 -8.20 4.85 -33.16
CA SER A 172 -6.81 4.55 -32.82
C SER A 172 -6.60 3.11 -32.34
N GLY A 173 -7.61 2.24 -32.44
CA GLY A 173 -7.51 0.86 -31.96
C GLY A 173 -7.51 0.76 -30.42
N GLY A 174 -8.13 1.72 -29.74
CA GLY A 174 -8.29 1.73 -28.28
C GLY A 174 -9.71 2.12 -27.88
N THR A 175 -9.93 2.48 -26.61
CA THR A 175 -11.27 2.87 -26.13
C THR A 175 -11.23 4.18 -25.33
N ASP A 176 -12.26 4.99 -25.50
CA ASP A 176 -12.45 6.21 -24.71
C ASP A 176 -12.92 5.90 -23.29
N HIS A 177 -12.81 6.88 -22.40
CA HIS A 177 -13.36 6.79 -21.05
C HIS A 177 -14.89 6.63 -21.07
N GLY A 178 -15.38 5.77 -20.18
CA GLY A 178 -16.78 5.50 -19.91
C GLY A 178 -17.05 5.45 -18.42
N THR A 179 -18.31 5.21 -18.05
CA THR A 179 -18.76 5.20 -16.65
C THR A 179 -18.96 3.81 -16.07
N ALA A 180 -19.00 2.77 -16.91
CA ALA A 180 -19.16 1.38 -16.45
C ALA A 180 -17.81 0.77 -16.05
N THR A 181 -17.68 0.32 -14.81
CA THR A 181 -16.44 -0.22 -14.24
C THR A 181 -16.63 -1.64 -13.69
N PRO A 182 -15.64 -2.53 -13.86
CA PRO A 182 -15.63 -3.80 -13.15
C PRO A 182 -15.28 -3.58 -11.67
N VAL A 183 -15.96 -4.31 -10.79
CA VAL A 183 -15.62 -4.44 -9.37
C VAL A 183 -15.61 -5.91 -9.01
N TYR A 184 -14.53 -6.36 -8.39
CA TYR A 184 -14.36 -7.73 -7.90
C TYR A 184 -14.22 -7.70 -6.38
N VAL A 185 -14.82 -8.68 -5.71
CA VAL A 185 -14.62 -8.96 -4.28
C VAL A 185 -14.09 -10.37 -4.16
N ILE A 186 -12.93 -10.52 -3.52
CA ILE A 186 -12.17 -11.76 -3.43
C ILE A 186 -11.90 -12.04 -1.95
N GLY A 187 -12.22 -13.26 -1.52
CA GLY A 187 -12.01 -13.73 -0.15
C GLY A 187 -12.52 -15.15 -0.01
N LYS A 188 -12.26 -15.78 1.14
CA LYS A 188 -12.84 -17.09 1.45
C LYS A 188 -14.34 -16.98 1.71
N ARG A 189 -15.03 -18.09 1.48
CA ARG A 189 -16.48 -18.23 1.64
C ARG A 189 -16.83 -18.74 3.03
#